data_AF-Q0GMT2-F1
#
_entry.id   AF-Q0GMT2-F1
#
_cell.length_a   1.000
_cell.length_b   1.000
_cell.length_c   1.000
_cell.angle_alpha   90.00
_cell.angle_beta   90.00
_cell.angle_gamma   90.00
#
_symmetry.space_group_name_H-M   'P 1'
#
loop_
_entity.id
_entity.type
_entity.pdbx_description
1 polymer ?
#
loop_
_entity_poly.entity_id
_entity_poly.type
_entity_poly.pdbx_seq_one_letter_code
_entity_poly.pdbx_strand_id
1 'polypeptide(L)' 'IQEASGVFVRYPTKLDAQAIGLAKKLKVISTSGFGTDAIDISVATKHGV' A
#
# COMPACT_ATOMS: atom_id res chain seq x y z
N ILE A 1 1.65 6.58 8.00
CA ILE A 1 2.68 6.10 7.05
C ILE A 1 3.28 7.20 6.16
N GLN A 2 3.08 8.49 6.48
CA GLN A 2 3.34 9.62 5.55
C GLN A 2 4.77 9.68 5.00
N GLU A 3 5.75 9.34 5.84
CA GLU A 3 7.17 9.40 5.50
C GLU A 3 7.75 8.04 5.05
N ALA A 4 6.93 7.00 4.95
CA ALA A 4 7.39 5.66 4.61
C ALA A 4 7.67 5.54 3.11
N SER A 5 8.85 5.01 2.76
CA SER A 5 9.19 4.64 1.38
C SER A 5 8.72 3.23 1.01
N GLY A 6 8.46 2.37 2.00
CA GLY A 6 8.02 1.00 1.79
C GLY A 6 7.09 0.53 2.91
N VAL A 7 6.14 -0.34 2.57
CA VAL A 7 5.17 -0.91 3.53
C VAL A 7 5.06 -2.41 3.30
N PHE A 8 5.07 -3.17 4.40
CA PHE A 8 4.79 -4.61 4.41
C PHE A 8 3.42 -4.83 5.05
N VAL A 9 2.53 -5.49 4.32
CA VAL A 9 1.13 -5.70 4.73
C VAL A 9 0.89 -7.18 4.92
N ARG A 10 0.20 -7.55 6.00
CA ARG A 10 -0.25 -8.92 6.26
C ARG A 10 -1.77 -8.94 6.39
N TYR A 11 -2.42 -9.85 5.66
CA TYR A 11 -3.85 -10.09 5.80
C TYR A 11 -4.21 -10.45 7.26
N PRO A 12 -5.32 -9.93 7.82
CA PRO A 12 -6.41 -9.18 7.17
C PRO A 12 -6.23 -7.66 7.13
N THR A 13 -5.09 -7.11 7.56
CA THR A 13 -4.85 -5.67 7.56
C THR A 13 -4.90 -5.13 6.13
N LYS A 14 -5.77 -4.15 5.89
CA LYS A 14 -5.91 -3.50 4.58
C LYS A 14 -5.07 -2.24 4.52
N LEU A 15 -4.43 -2.04 3.36
CA LEU A 15 -3.82 -0.77 2.99
C LEU A 15 -4.73 -0.12 1.96
N ASP A 16 -5.64 0.71 2.45
CA ASP A 16 -6.69 1.33 1.65
C ASP A 16 -6.23 2.61 0.94
N ALA A 17 -7.13 3.16 0.12
CA ALA A 17 -6.90 4.39 -0.64
C ALA A 17 -6.47 5.58 0.24
N GLN A 18 -7.03 5.71 1.45
CA GLN A 18 -6.74 6.84 2.33
C GLN A 18 -5.31 6.74 2.85
N ALA A 19 -4.90 5.56 3.31
CA ALA A 19 -3.54 5.33 3.77
C ALA A 19 -2.52 5.56 2.65
N ILE A 20 -2.76 4.99 1.46
CA ILE A 20 -1.89 5.16 0.28
C ILE A 20 -1.77 6.64 -0.10
N GLY A 21 -2.89 7.37 -0.13
CA GLY A 21 -2.90 8.80 -0.47
C GLY A 21 -2.14 9.69 0.51
N LEU A 22 -2.06 9.29 1.79
CA LEU A 22 -1.24 9.99 2.79
C LEU A 22 0.26 9.69 2.63
N ALA A 23 0.63 8.57 2.01
CA ALA A 23 2.00 8.07 1.89
C ALA A 23 2.74 8.67 0.67
N LYS A 24 2.97 9.98 0.66
CA LYS A 24 3.54 10.70 -0.50
C LYS A 24 4.92 10.22 -0.94
N LYS A 25 5.65 9.52 -0.08
CA LYS A 25 6.99 8.97 -0.35
C LYS A 25 6.98 7.48 -0.68
N LEU A 26 5.82 6.82 -0.67
CA LEU A 26 5.72 5.38 -0.86
C LEU A 26 6.20 4.98 -2.27
N LYS A 27 7.01 3.92 -2.34
CA LYS A 27 7.59 3.37 -3.56
C LYS A 27 7.39 1.87 -3.73
N VAL A 28 7.09 1.16 -2.65
CA VAL A 28 6.92 -0.28 -2.69
C VAL A 28 5.91 -0.73 -1.64
N ILE A 29 5.00 -1.59 -2.06
CA ILE A 29 4.10 -2.32 -1.18
C ILE A 29 4.42 -3.80 -1.33
N SER A 30 4.71 -4.48 -0.21
CA SER A 30 4.93 -5.92 -0.17
C SER A 30 3.84 -6.57 0.66
N THR A 31 3.29 -7.68 0.16
CA THR A 31 2.31 -8.49 0.89
C THR A 31 3.00 -9.71 1.49
N SER A 32 2.90 -9.87 2.80
CA SER A 32 3.32 -11.09 3.50
C SER A 32 2.18 -12.11 3.47
N GLY A 33 2.00 -12.76 2.31
CA GLY A 33 0.92 -13.73 2.07
C GLY A 33 0.68 -13.97 0.58
N PHE A 34 -0.43 -14.62 0.24
CA PHE A 34 -0.89 -14.82 -1.13
C PHE A 34 -1.92 -13.75 -1.51
N GLY A 35 -1.80 -13.22 -2.73
CA GLY A 35 -2.76 -12.27 -3.29
C GLY A 35 -2.52 -10.82 -2.88
N THR A 36 -3.34 -9.92 -3.44
CA THR A 36 -3.24 -8.47 -3.26
C THR A 36 -4.57 -7.83 -2.86
N ASP A 37 -5.55 -8.64 -2.44
CA ASP A 37 -6.92 -8.23 -2.09
C ASP A 37 -7.01 -7.21 -0.95
N ALA A 38 -5.96 -7.12 -0.14
CA ALA A 38 -5.85 -6.17 0.96
C ALA A 38 -5.31 -4.80 0.52
N ILE A 39 -4.90 -4.64 -0.74
CA ILE A 39 -4.28 -3.43 -1.28
C ILE A 39 -5.20 -2.81 -2.34
N ASP A 40 -5.44 -1.50 -2.25
CA ASP A 40 -6.08 -0.77 -3.34
C ASP A 40 -5.11 -0.58 -4.51
N ILE A 41 -5.09 -1.54 -5.43
CA ILE A 41 -4.20 -1.54 -6.61
C ILE A 41 -4.43 -0.30 -7.49
N SER A 42 -5.68 0.12 -7.68
CA SER A 42 -5.99 1.26 -8.55
C SER A 42 -5.40 2.55 -7.99
N VAL A 43 -5.48 2.76 -6.69
CA VAL A 43 -4.91 3.95 -6.04
C VAL A 43 -3.39 3.86 -5.96
N ALA A 44 -2.82 2.69 -5.67
CA ALA A 44 -1.37 2.47 -5.68
C ALA A 44 -0.76 2.83 -7.05
N THR A 45 -1.33 2.29 -8.14
CA THR A 45 -0.87 2.59 -9.50
C THR A 45 -0.96 4.08 -9.83
N LYS A 46 -2.05 4.76 -9.47
CA LYS A 46 -2.20 6.21 -9.69
C LYS A 46 -1.15 7.04 -8.92
N HIS A 47 -0.68 6.54 -7.78
CA HIS A 47 0.35 7.19 -6.97
C HIS A 47 1.79 6.84 -7.42
N GLY A 48 1.95 6.02 -8.46
CA GLY A 48 3.26 5.57 -8.93
C GLY A 48 3.99 4.68 -7.94
N VAL A 49 3.23 3.91 -7.16
CA VAL A 49 3.70 2.87 -6.24
C VAL A 49 3.70 1.52 -6.93
#